data_AF-A0A1Y0IKL2-F1
#
_entry.id   AF-A0A1Y0IKL2-F1
#
_cell.length_a   1.000
_cell.length_b   1.000
_cell.length_c   1.000
_cell.angle_alpha   90.00
_cell.angle_beta   90.00
_cell.angle_gamma   90.00
#
_symmetry.space_group_name_H-M   'P 1'
#
loop_
_entity.id
_entity.type
_entity.pdbx_description
1 polymer ?
#
loop_
_entity_poly.entity_id
_entity_poly.type
_entity_poly.pdbx_seq_one_letter_code
_entity_poly.pdbx_strand_id
1 'polypeptide(L)'
;MNLKKSTRCFLLCSLFCLALGSGNSMAASELLASTEVSETVTKPVTLSFKPAETSREIRKVNVPAANFPLTPEKALSHLADADKLLGTRLTNRGIVLLYSKKSDKQNFYSAFLSPKSLFELGETGTKTSLDLTDISISTVWGAGVPMLRIAGTFGANVEETNYFYLVNQEIRPLLVASGNIIEVDLDQDKTPELISTGGTPQVSVLYRYKGGRVEEANLNDQLDASSIQPRRAGNTVVFDVWYKGKTKPLTFRYHKGTLQPVTP
;
A
#
# COMPACT_ATOMS: atom_id res chain seq x y z
N MET A 1 5.82 44.47 -45.61
CA MET A 1 6.27 45.74 -46.21
C MET A 1 7.05 46.54 -45.16
N ASN A 2 8.35 46.74 -45.41
CA ASN A 2 9.30 47.73 -44.87
C ASN A 2 9.50 47.98 -43.36
N LEU A 3 10.69 47.51 -42.93
CA LEU A 3 11.71 48.07 -42.04
C LEU A 3 11.52 49.52 -41.52
N LYS A 4 11.94 49.74 -40.25
CA LYS A 4 13.14 50.56 -39.96
C LYS A 4 13.74 50.27 -38.57
N LYS A 5 15.07 50.12 -38.59
CA LYS A 5 16.02 49.94 -37.49
C LYS A 5 16.28 51.25 -36.73
N SER A 6 16.73 51.16 -35.48
CA SER A 6 17.66 52.15 -34.91
C SER A 6 18.58 51.49 -33.89
N THR A 7 19.85 51.87 -33.99
CA THR A 7 21.07 51.28 -33.44
C THR A 7 21.71 52.28 -32.48
N ARG A 8 22.18 51.84 -31.31
CA ARG A 8 23.30 52.44 -30.54
C ARG A 8 23.93 51.28 -29.76
N CYS A 9 25.13 50.77 -30.00
CA CYS A 9 26.46 51.35 -30.21
C CYS A 9 26.94 52.18 -29.01
N PHE A 10 27.64 51.53 -28.09
CA PHE A 10 28.76 52.12 -27.36
C PHE A 10 29.90 51.11 -27.32
N LEU A 11 31.09 51.64 -27.57
CA LEU A 11 32.34 50.99 -27.94
C LEU A 11 33.40 51.48 -26.95
N LEU A 12 34.48 50.70 -26.78
CA LEU A 12 35.76 50.99 -26.11
C LEU A 12 35.76 50.96 -24.56
N CYS A 13 36.77 50.42 -23.87
CA CYS A 13 38.20 50.34 -24.21
C CYS A 13 38.85 49.02 -23.76
N SER A 14 39.82 48.63 -24.57
CA SER A 14 40.87 47.62 -24.46
C SER A 14 41.89 47.85 -23.33
N LEU A 15 42.64 46.82 -22.91
CA LEU A 15 44.01 46.49 -23.39
C LEU A 15 44.78 45.57 -22.40
N PHE A 16 45.37 44.50 -22.94
CA PHE A 16 46.68 43.88 -22.64
C PHE A 16 47.10 43.50 -21.21
N CYS A 17 47.41 42.21 -21.02
CA CYS A 17 48.81 41.76 -20.85
C CYS A 17 48.96 40.26 -21.19
N LEU A 18 49.85 39.97 -22.13
CA LEU A 18 50.43 38.65 -22.41
C LEU A 18 51.61 38.45 -21.46
N ALA A 19 51.69 37.29 -20.82
CA ALA A 19 52.96 36.74 -20.33
C ALA A 19 52.94 35.22 -20.51
N LEU A 20 53.90 34.76 -21.34
CA LEU A 20 54.31 33.38 -21.51
C LEU A 20 55.23 32.98 -20.35
N GLY A 21 55.09 31.75 -19.87
CA GLY A 21 56.06 31.07 -18.99
C GLY A 21 55.58 29.63 -18.78
N SER A 22 56.04 28.70 -19.62
CA SER A 22 57.13 27.76 -19.31
C SER A 22 56.74 26.77 -18.20
N GLY A 23 56.58 25.51 -18.62
CA GLY A 23 56.02 24.44 -17.83
C GLY A 23 56.80 24.03 -16.59
N ASN A 24 56.08 23.32 -15.74
CA ASN A 24 56.55 22.27 -14.85
C ASN A 24 55.32 21.44 -14.48
N SER A 25 55.14 20.28 -15.13
CA SER A 25 54.18 19.27 -14.67
C SER A 25 54.91 18.33 -13.72
N MET A 26 54.69 18.47 -12.41
CA MET A 26 54.89 17.42 -11.42
C MET A 26 54.06 17.68 -10.17
N ALA A 27 53.55 16.58 -9.61
CA ALA A 27 52.73 16.41 -8.40
C ALA A 27 51.23 16.75 -8.57
N ALA A 28 50.26 15.97 -8.08
CA ALA A 28 50.31 14.86 -7.12
C ALA A 28 49.10 13.93 -7.33
N SER A 29 49.37 12.66 -7.00
CA SER A 29 48.47 11.65 -6.43
C SER A 29 47.04 12.10 -6.11
N GLU A 30 46.04 11.39 -6.63
CA GLU A 30 44.96 10.91 -5.79
C GLU A 30 44.41 9.59 -6.32
N LEU A 31 44.47 8.60 -5.43
CA LEU A 31 43.87 7.27 -5.53
C LEU A 31 42.39 7.40 -5.92
N LEU A 32 42.06 7.08 -7.16
CA LEU A 32 40.73 6.54 -7.46
C LEU A 32 40.80 5.04 -7.21
N ALA A 33 40.67 4.67 -5.94
CA ALA A 33 40.15 3.35 -5.61
C ALA A 33 38.76 3.28 -6.25
N SER A 34 38.68 2.66 -7.42
CA SER A 34 37.41 2.22 -7.99
C SER A 34 36.82 1.26 -6.96
N THR A 35 35.85 1.73 -6.19
CA THR A 35 35.00 0.86 -5.39
C THR A 35 34.39 -0.13 -6.36
N GLU A 36 34.90 -1.37 -6.33
CA GLU A 36 34.39 -2.47 -7.13
C GLU A 36 32.88 -2.49 -6.97
N VAL A 37 32.20 -2.46 -8.11
CA VAL A 37 30.76 -2.50 -8.21
C VAL A 37 30.33 -3.85 -7.66
N SER A 38 29.97 -3.85 -6.36
CA SER A 38 29.53 -5.00 -5.57
C SER A 38 28.66 -5.93 -6.40
N GLU A 39 29.05 -7.19 -6.41
CA GLU A 39 28.43 -8.33 -7.09
C GLU A 39 26.90 -8.29 -6.99
N THR A 40 26.25 -8.64 -8.09
CA THR A 40 24.81 -8.85 -8.17
C THR A 40 24.38 -9.84 -7.09
N VAL A 41 23.41 -9.45 -6.26
CA VAL A 41 22.71 -10.39 -5.36
C VAL A 41 22.00 -11.42 -6.23
N THR A 42 22.66 -12.55 -6.47
CA THR A 42 22.22 -13.67 -7.32
C THR A 42 21.73 -14.86 -6.51
N LYS A 43 21.69 -14.75 -5.18
CA LYS A 43 21.27 -15.84 -4.30
C LYS A 43 19.78 -15.69 -3.95
N PRO A 44 19.03 -16.81 -3.87
CA PRO A 44 17.70 -16.81 -3.30
C PRO A 44 17.70 -16.28 -1.86
N VAL A 45 16.65 -15.54 -1.49
CA VAL A 45 16.45 -14.98 -0.15
C VAL A 45 15.19 -15.59 0.45
N THR A 46 15.35 -16.37 1.52
CA THR A 46 14.23 -16.90 2.29
C THR A 46 13.69 -15.81 3.21
N LEU A 47 12.42 -15.47 3.05
CA LEU A 47 11.77 -14.42 3.82
C LEU A 47 11.46 -14.88 5.24
N SER A 48 11.81 -14.05 6.22
CA SER A 48 11.33 -14.20 7.58
C SER A 48 9.98 -13.49 7.73
N PHE A 49 8.94 -14.26 8.04
CA PHE A 49 7.60 -13.73 8.30
C PHE A 49 7.37 -13.59 9.81
N LYS A 50 6.74 -12.50 10.22
CA LYS A 50 6.24 -12.27 11.59
C LYS A 50 4.72 -12.14 11.58
N PRO A 51 4.01 -12.33 12.71
CA PRO A 51 2.58 -12.02 12.77
C PRO A 51 2.31 -10.60 12.28
N ALA A 52 1.31 -10.43 11.42
CA ALA A 52 0.90 -9.11 10.96
C ALA A 52 0.18 -8.35 12.07
N GLU A 53 0.30 -7.02 12.08
CA GLU A 53 -0.41 -6.20 13.05
C GLU A 53 -1.92 -6.19 12.74
N THR A 54 -2.73 -6.50 13.75
CA THR A 54 -4.18 -6.46 13.67
C THR A 54 -4.70 -5.25 14.45
N SER A 55 -4.59 -4.05 13.90
CA SER A 55 -4.97 -2.83 14.61
C SER A 55 -6.32 -2.28 14.13
N ARG A 56 -7.42 -2.94 14.52
CA ARG A 56 -8.70 -2.24 14.56
C ARG A 56 -9.60 -2.77 15.65
N GLU A 57 -9.99 -1.89 16.56
CA GLU A 57 -11.01 -2.19 17.54
C GLU A 57 -12.37 -2.32 16.85
N ILE A 58 -12.98 -3.49 16.98
CA ILE A 58 -14.37 -3.71 16.58
C ILE A 58 -15.21 -3.69 17.84
N ARG A 59 -16.29 -2.91 17.81
CA ARG A 59 -17.22 -2.84 18.92
C ARG A 59 -18.54 -3.50 18.55
N LYS A 60 -18.88 -4.60 19.25
CA LYS A 60 -20.24 -5.14 19.21
C LYS A 60 -21.18 -4.17 19.90
N VAL A 61 -22.20 -3.70 19.19
CA VAL A 61 -23.19 -2.76 19.72
C VAL A 61 -24.21 -3.55 20.54
N ASN A 62 -24.48 -3.10 21.76
CA ASN A 62 -25.46 -3.75 22.62
C ASN A 62 -26.88 -3.39 22.16
N VAL A 63 -27.48 -4.27 21.37
CA VAL A 63 -28.88 -4.18 20.95
C VAL A 63 -29.63 -5.39 21.50
N PRO A 64 -30.77 -5.21 22.20
CA PRO A 64 -31.58 -6.31 22.69
C PRO A 64 -31.97 -7.28 21.56
N ALA A 65 -31.86 -8.59 21.81
CA ALA A 65 -32.14 -9.62 20.81
C ALA A 65 -33.56 -9.50 20.19
N ALA A 66 -34.54 -9.04 20.99
CA ALA A 66 -35.92 -8.83 20.56
C ALA A 66 -36.09 -7.73 19.49
N ASN A 67 -35.08 -6.87 19.30
CA ASN A 67 -35.14 -5.78 18.32
C ASN A 67 -34.62 -6.20 16.93
N PHE A 68 -34.08 -7.41 16.78
CA PHE A 68 -33.62 -7.93 15.49
C PHE A 68 -34.76 -8.64 14.72
N PRO A 69 -34.74 -8.61 13.38
CA PRO A 69 -33.75 -7.97 12.51
C PRO A 69 -33.93 -6.45 12.45
N LEU A 70 -32.82 -5.70 12.40
CA LEU A 70 -32.85 -4.26 12.20
C LEU A 70 -32.88 -3.92 10.71
N THR A 71 -33.54 -2.80 10.36
CA THR A 71 -33.28 -2.12 9.08
C THR A 71 -31.99 -1.30 9.20
N PRO A 72 -31.35 -0.91 8.08
CA PRO A 72 -30.17 -0.03 8.13
C PRO A 72 -30.42 1.28 8.89
N GLU A 73 -31.59 1.89 8.75
CA GLU A 73 -31.98 3.14 9.42
C GLU A 73 -32.12 2.94 10.93
N LYS A 74 -32.72 1.82 11.36
CA LYS A 74 -32.80 1.46 12.78
C LYS A 74 -31.44 1.08 13.36
N ALA A 75 -30.58 0.43 12.58
CA ALA A 75 -29.21 0.12 13.02
C ALA A 75 -28.39 1.40 13.23
N LEU A 76 -28.55 2.41 12.36
CA LEU A 76 -27.87 3.69 12.49
C LEU A 76 -28.14 4.36 13.86
N SER A 77 -29.37 4.30 14.37
CA SER A 77 -29.72 4.94 15.65
C SER A 77 -29.09 4.27 16.88
N HIS A 78 -28.58 3.04 16.74
CA HIS A 78 -27.83 2.34 17.78
C HIS A 78 -26.32 2.62 17.73
N LEU A 79 -25.82 3.23 16.65
CA LEU A 79 -24.40 3.57 16.51
C LEU A 79 -24.09 4.89 17.22
N ALA A 80 -23.08 4.85 18.10
CA ALA A 80 -22.71 6.01 18.90
C ALA A 80 -22.28 7.17 18.00
N ASP A 81 -22.84 8.35 18.28
CA ASP A 81 -22.59 9.59 17.57
C ASP A 81 -22.90 9.56 16.05
N ALA A 82 -23.62 8.55 15.56
CA ALA A 82 -24.01 8.50 14.16
C ALA A 82 -24.92 9.68 13.78
N ASP A 83 -24.67 10.24 12.60
CA ASP A 83 -25.38 11.39 12.06
C ASP A 83 -26.24 10.99 10.86
N LYS A 84 -25.58 10.52 9.80
CA LYS A 84 -26.25 10.22 8.53
C LYS A 84 -25.74 8.92 7.93
N LEU A 85 -26.67 8.10 7.45
CA LEU A 85 -26.37 6.97 6.58
C LEU A 85 -25.95 7.50 5.21
N LEU A 86 -24.73 7.18 4.80
CA LEU A 86 -24.14 7.58 3.53
C LEU A 86 -24.41 6.53 2.45
N GLY A 87 -24.54 5.26 2.85
CA GLY A 87 -24.89 4.18 1.94
C GLY A 87 -24.91 2.82 2.62
N THR A 88 -25.35 1.82 1.86
CA THR A 88 -25.32 0.42 2.28
C THR A 88 -24.77 -0.46 1.17
N ARG A 89 -24.20 -1.60 1.57
CA ARG A 89 -23.80 -2.68 0.67
C ARG A 89 -24.31 -3.99 1.22
N LEU A 90 -25.20 -4.62 0.46
CA LEU A 90 -25.67 -5.96 0.78
C LEU A 90 -24.56 -6.97 0.42
N THR A 91 -24.40 -7.95 1.28
CA THR A 91 -23.51 -9.09 1.07
C THR A 91 -24.30 -10.38 1.30
N ASN A 92 -23.72 -11.54 0.97
CA ASN A 92 -24.35 -12.83 1.26
C ASN A 92 -24.44 -13.18 2.76
N ARG A 93 -23.90 -12.35 3.66
CA ARG A 93 -23.85 -12.63 5.11
C ARG A 93 -24.36 -11.52 6.01
N GLY A 94 -24.69 -10.36 5.44
CA GLY A 94 -25.15 -9.19 6.18
C GLY A 94 -25.09 -7.93 5.32
N ILE A 95 -25.30 -6.78 5.96
CA ILE A 95 -25.29 -5.46 5.31
C ILE A 95 -24.13 -4.67 5.91
N VAL A 96 -23.28 -4.10 5.06
CA VAL A 96 -22.33 -3.07 5.47
C VAL A 96 -23.04 -1.72 5.39
N LEU A 97 -23.00 -0.96 6.47
CA LEU A 97 -23.49 0.40 6.56
C LEU A 97 -22.29 1.34 6.51
N LEU A 98 -22.43 2.42 5.74
CA LEU A 98 -21.48 3.52 5.72
C LEU A 98 -22.17 4.75 6.28
N TYR A 99 -21.55 5.43 7.24
CA TYR A 99 -22.19 6.53 7.94
C TYR A 99 -21.20 7.62 8.35
N SER A 100 -21.70 8.83 8.56
CA SER A 100 -20.96 9.91 9.20
C SER A 100 -21.26 9.98 10.69
N LYS A 101 -20.32 10.52 11.46
CA LYS A 101 -20.52 10.90 12.86
C LYS A 101 -20.74 12.40 13.01
N LYS A 102 -21.42 12.84 14.08
CA LYS A 102 -21.71 14.27 14.32
C LYS A 102 -20.44 15.01 14.70
N SER A 103 -19.59 14.38 15.53
CA SER A 103 -18.31 14.90 16.01
C SER A 103 -17.22 14.93 14.93
N ASP A 104 -17.41 14.21 13.83
CA ASP A 104 -16.40 14.07 12.78
C ASP A 104 -16.92 14.56 11.42
N LYS A 105 -16.37 15.70 10.98
CA LYS A 105 -16.71 16.30 9.70
C LYS A 105 -15.89 15.74 8.54
N GLN A 106 -14.74 15.11 8.79
CA GLN A 106 -13.78 14.70 7.77
C GLN A 106 -13.97 13.26 7.33
N ASN A 107 -14.32 12.35 8.24
CA ASN A 107 -14.29 10.92 7.96
C ASN A 107 -15.68 10.28 7.91
N PHE A 108 -15.76 9.17 7.20
CA PHE A 108 -16.87 8.24 7.28
C PHE A 108 -16.42 6.93 7.94
N TYR A 109 -17.42 6.23 8.47
CA TYR A 109 -17.28 5.06 9.30
C TYR A 109 -18.06 3.91 8.68
N SER A 110 -17.73 2.68 9.07
CA SER A 110 -18.48 1.50 8.68
C SER A 110 -19.01 0.70 9.86
N ALA A 111 -20.14 0.05 9.63
CA ALA A 111 -20.73 -0.92 10.55
C ALA A 111 -21.18 -2.16 9.78
N PHE A 112 -21.14 -3.32 10.43
CA PHE A 112 -21.66 -4.56 9.89
C PHE A 112 -22.94 -4.96 10.64
N LEU A 113 -24.04 -5.05 9.89
CA LEU A 113 -25.33 -5.51 10.35
C LEU A 113 -25.57 -6.95 9.88
N SER A 114 -25.56 -7.88 10.82
CA SER A 114 -26.02 -9.24 10.61
C SER A 114 -27.49 -9.39 11.04
N PRO A 115 -28.16 -10.50 10.70
CA PRO A 115 -29.50 -10.82 11.21
C PRO A 115 -29.65 -10.77 12.74
N LYS A 116 -28.58 -10.92 13.53
CA LYS A 116 -28.64 -11.07 14.99
C LYS A 116 -27.73 -10.12 15.78
N SER A 117 -26.94 -9.30 15.11
CA SER A 117 -25.89 -8.49 15.75
C SER A 117 -25.51 -7.30 14.87
N LEU A 118 -25.11 -6.22 15.54
CA LEU A 118 -24.58 -5.00 14.92
C LEU A 118 -23.16 -4.76 15.46
N PHE A 119 -22.22 -4.50 14.56
CA PHE A 119 -20.83 -4.24 14.88
C PHE A 119 -20.39 -2.92 14.28
N GLU A 120 -19.77 -2.06 15.07
CA GLU A 120 -19.06 -0.89 14.58
C GLU A 120 -17.63 -1.30 14.20
N LEU A 121 -17.21 -0.97 12.98
CA LEU A 121 -15.92 -1.38 12.40
C LEU A 121 -14.87 -0.27 12.43
N GLY A 122 -15.26 0.93 12.86
CA GLY A 122 -14.38 2.10 12.97
C GLY A 122 -14.43 3.01 11.74
N GLU A 123 -13.44 3.90 11.67
CA GLU A 123 -13.21 4.79 10.54
C GLU A 123 -13.02 3.98 9.26
N THR A 124 -13.28 4.52 8.08
CA THR A 124 -13.14 3.76 6.83
C THR A 124 -12.56 4.60 5.70
N GLY A 125 -12.69 5.91 5.77
CA GLY A 125 -12.02 6.82 4.87
C GLY A 125 -12.50 8.25 5.07
N THR A 126 -12.02 9.14 4.19
CA THR A 126 -12.36 10.56 4.20
C THR A 126 -13.56 10.87 3.29
N LYS A 127 -14.42 11.80 3.70
CA LYS A 127 -15.59 12.25 2.93
C LYS A 127 -15.20 13.01 1.65
N THR A 128 -13.99 13.53 1.56
CA THR A 128 -13.47 14.20 0.36
C THR A 128 -13.15 13.23 -0.77
N SER A 129 -12.87 11.97 -0.44
CA SER A 129 -12.72 10.85 -1.35
C SER A 129 -13.87 9.87 -1.10
N LEU A 130 -15.11 10.31 -1.36
CA LEU A 130 -16.32 9.46 -1.34
C LEU A 130 -16.30 8.45 -2.52
N ASP A 131 -15.14 7.89 -2.83
CA ASP A 131 -15.05 6.74 -3.70
C ASP A 131 -15.35 5.51 -2.83
N LEU A 132 -16.65 5.21 -2.72
CA LEU A 132 -17.21 4.08 -1.97
C LEU A 132 -16.92 2.74 -2.66
N THR A 133 -15.85 2.66 -3.44
CA THR A 133 -15.76 1.85 -4.66
C THR A 133 -15.37 0.41 -4.42
N ASP A 134 -14.88 0.04 -3.24
CA ASP A 134 -14.39 -1.32 -3.05
C ASP A 134 -14.70 -1.93 -1.67
N ILE A 135 -16.00 -2.09 -1.43
CA ILE A 135 -16.54 -2.96 -0.38
C ILE A 135 -16.95 -4.27 -1.04
N SER A 136 -16.29 -5.37 -0.66
CA SER A 136 -16.53 -6.68 -1.23
C SER A 136 -16.40 -7.77 -0.18
N ILE A 137 -17.07 -8.91 -0.40
CA ILE A 137 -16.73 -10.13 0.32
C ILE A 137 -15.81 -10.92 -0.59
N SER A 138 -14.59 -11.16 -0.11
CA SER A 138 -13.59 -11.96 -0.81
C SER A 138 -13.24 -13.20 0.01
N THR A 139 -12.55 -14.13 -0.64
CA THR A 139 -12.05 -15.38 -0.02
C THR A 139 -10.55 -15.50 -0.26
N VAL A 140 -9.83 -14.38 -0.10
CA VAL A 140 -8.41 -14.19 -0.48
C VAL A 140 -7.52 -15.36 -0.07
N TRP A 141 -7.74 -15.96 1.10
CA TRP A 141 -6.87 -17.02 1.63
C TRP A 141 -7.48 -18.44 1.66
N GLY A 142 -8.34 -18.77 0.70
CA GLY A 142 -8.57 -20.15 0.26
C GLY A 142 -9.26 -21.14 1.21
N ALA A 143 -9.58 -20.78 2.46
CA ALA A 143 -10.11 -21.74 3.45
C ALA A 143 -11.65 -21.86 3.49
N GLY A 144 -12.38 -21.31 2.51
CA GLY A 144 -13.85 -21.20 2.59
C GLY A 144 -14.33 -20.28 3.73
N VAL A 145 -13.42 -19.59 4.41
CA VAL A 145 -13.73 -18.58 5.41
C VAL A 145 -14.01 -17.26 4.67
N PRO A 146 -15.25 -16.77 4.68
CA PRO A 146 -15.58 -15.49 4.06
C PRO A 146 -14.84 -14.37 4.77
N MET A 147 -14.25 -13.47 4.00
CA MET A 147 -13.63 -12.27 4.53
C MET A 147 -14.38 -11.06 4.01
N LEU A 148 -14.69 -10.12 4.90
CA LEU A 148 -15.19 -8.82 4.50
C LEU A 148 -13.98 -7.93 4.24
N ARG A 149 -13.89 -7.42 3.01
CA ARG A 149 -12.89 -6.45 2.59
C ARG A 149 -13.55 -5.09 2.42
N ILE A 150 -12.98 -4.08 3.06
CA ILE A 150 -13.42 -2.70 2.98
C ILE A 150 -12.19 -1.85 2.68
N ALA A 151 -12.06 -1.37 1.46
CA ALA A 151 -11.06 -0.38 1.10
C ALA A 151 -11.65 1.04 1.14
N GLY A 152 -10.84 1.99 1.60
CA GLY A 152 -11.17 3.40 1.56
C GLY A 152 -9.91 4.26 1.53
N THR A 153 -10.12 5.54 1.25
CA THR A 153 -9.02 6.49 1.04
C THR A 153 -8.99 7.53 2.16
N PHE A 154 -7.82 7.69 2.75
CA PHE A 154 -7.49 8.65 3.79
C PHE A 154 -6.61 9.77 3.22
N GLY A 155 -7.06 11.01 3.36
CA GLY A 155 -6.35 12.20 2.86
C GLY A 155 -6.15 12.19 1.34
N ALA A 156 -5.02 12.73 0.89
CA ALA A 156 -4.77 12.93 -0.54
C ALA A 156 -4.31 11.66 -1.27
N ASN A 157 -3.74 10.65 -0.59
CA ASN A 157 -3.08 9.51 -1.26
C ASN A 157 -2.91 8.25 -0.37
N VAL A 158 -3.53 8.15 0.82
CA VAL A 158 -3.36 6.96 1.67
C VAL A 158 -4.54 6.03 1.47
N GLU A 159 -4.37 5.00 0.65
CA GLU A 159 -5.31 3.89 0.59
C GLU A 159 -5.14 3.01 1.83
N GLU A 160 -6.24 2.60 2.46
CA GLU A 160 -6.22 1.60 3.52
C GLU A 160 -7.30 0.55 3.22
N THR A 161 -6.89 -0.71 3.26
CA THR A 161 -7.77 -1.85 3.09
C THR A 161 -7.88 -2.63 4.38
N ASN A 162 -9.11 -2.80 4.82
CA ASN A 162 -9.45 -3.50 6.04
C ASN A 162 -10.04 -4.86 5.72
N TYR A 163 -9.49 -5.88 6.37
CA TYR A 163 -9.94 -7.26 6.26
C TYR A 163 -10.50 -7.72 7.60
N PHE A 164 -11.66 -8.36 7.53
CA PHE A 164 -12.33 -8.91 8.69
C PHE A 164 -12.71 -10.37 8.47
N TYR A 165 -12.57 -11.20 9.50
CA TYR A 165 -13.20 -12.52 9.52
C TYR A 165 -14.69 -12.42 9.67
N LEU A 166 -15.40 -13.34 9.02
CA LEU A 166 -16.84 -13.48 9.18
C LEU A 166 -17.23 -14.93 9.48
N VAL A 167 -17.20 -15.31 10.76
CA VAL A 167 -17.55 -16.67 11.20
C VAL A 167 -18.88 -16.63 11.94
N ASN A 168 -19.86 -17.42 11.50
CA ASN A 168 -21.20 -17.47 12.12
C ASN A 168 -21.87 -16.09 12.26
N GLN A 169 -21.64 -15.19 11.30
CA GLN A 169 -22.13 -13.80 11.30
C GLN A 169 -21.51 -12.92 12.40
N GLU A 170 -20.47 -13.38 13.08
CA GLU A 170 -19.61 -12.56 13.92
C GLU A 170 -18.42 -12.02 13.11
N ILE A 171 -18.16 -10.73 13.27
CA ILE A 171 -17.04 -10.07 12.61
C ILE A 171 -15.86 -9.91 13.57
N ARG A 172 -14.64 -10.18 13.10
CA ARG A 172 -13.40 -10.03 13.90
C ARG A 172 -12.32 -9.36 13.05
N PRO A 173 -11.45 -8.50 13.62
CA PRO A 173 -10.40 -7.86 12.87
C PRO A 173 -9.38 -8.90 12.40
N LEU A 174 -8.85 -8.74 11.19
CA LEU A 174 -7.87 -9.67 10.64
C LEU A 174 -6.62 -8.98 10.12
N LEU A 175 -6.76 -7.93 9.32
CA LEU A 175 -5.63 -7.19 8.78
C LEU A 175 -6.06 -5.77 8.46
N VAL A 176 -5.18 -4.81 8.72
CA VAL A 176 -5.24 -3.47 8.14
C VAL A 176 -3.98 -3.33 7.29
N ALA A 177 -4.16 -3.09 5.99
CA ALA A 177 -3.06 -2.92 5.06
C ALA A 177 -3.15 -1.55 4.39
N SER A 178 -2.07 -0.78 4.42
CA SER A 178 -2.00 0.54 3.78
C SER A 178 -1.41 0.46 2.38
N GLY A 179 -1.63 1.51 1.58
CA GLY A 179 -1.13 1.62 0.22
C GLY A 179 -1.92 0.78 -0.78
N ASN A 180 -1.37 0.67 -1.98
CA ASN A 180 -1.97 -0.08 -3.06
C ASN A 180 -1.84 -1.59 -2.79
N ILE A 181 -2.98 -2.31 -2.82
CA ILE A 181 -3.03 -3.73 -2.52
C ILE A 181 -3.23 -4.56 -3.80
N ILE A 182 -2.39 -5.56 -3.98
CA ILE A 182 -2.52 -6.58 -5.03
C ILE A 182 -2.77 -7.94 -4.35
N GLU A 183 -3.88 -8.58 -4.65
CA GLU A 183 -4.16 -9.97 -4.26
C GLU A 183 -3.79 -10.90 -5.42
N VAL A 184 -2.86 -11.84 -5.21
CA VAL A 184 -2.37 -12.73 -6.27
C VAL A 184 -1.74 -14.00 -5.68
N ASP A 185 -2.03 -15.14 -6.29
CA ASP A 185 -1.37 -16.42 -6.01
C ASP A 185 0.03 -16.40 -6.65
N LEU A 186 1.06 -16.11 -5.83
CA LEU A 186 2.43 -15.91 -6.32
C LEU A 186 3.16 -17.22 -6.56
N ASP A 187 2.83 -18.27 -5.80
CA ASP A 187 3.54 -19.56 -5.85
C ASP A 187 2.71 -20.74 -6.37
N GLN A 188 1.51 -20.45 -6.88
CA GLN A 188 0.58 -21.35 -7.56
C GLN A 188 0.00 -22.44 -6.64
N ASP A 189 -0.13 -22.14 -5.34
CA ASP A 189 -0.72 -23.04 -4.36
C ASP A 189 -2.26 -22.87 -4.20
N LYS A 190 -2.86 -21.98 -5.01
CA LYS A 190 -4.28 -21.58 -4.98
C LYS A 190 -4.69 -20.72 -3.78
N THR A 191 -3.73 -20.25 -2.99
CA THR A 191 -3.93 -19.35 -1.86
C THR A 191 -3.23 -18.02 -2.14
N PRO A 192 -3.96 -17.01 -2.63
CA PRO A 192 -3.39 -15.69 -2.88
C PRO A 192 -2.57 -15.10 -1.73
N GLU A 193 -1.40 -14.56 -2.03
CA GLU A 193 -0.74 -13.58 -1.18
C GLU A 193 -1.32 -12.17 -1.39
N LEU A 194 -1.09 -11.30 -0.41
CA LEU A 194 -1.33 -9.87 -0.54
C LEU A 194 0.00 -9.13 -0.65
N ILE A 195 0.10 -8.23 -1.61
CA ILE A 195 1.21 -7.29 -1.72
C ILE A 195 0.66 -5.90 -1.44
N SER A 196 1.15 -5.27 -0.38
CA SER A 196 0.93 -3.84 -0.10
C SER A 196 2.12 -3.05 -0.62
N THR A 197 1.85 -1.95 -1.31
CA THR A 197 2.91 -1.00 -1.66
C THR A 197 2.52 0.45 -1.41
N GLY A 198 3.46 1.24 -0.91
CA GLY A 198 3.22 2.66 -0.67
C GLY A 198 4.50 3.44 -0.38
N GLY A 199 4.37 4.76 -0.30
CA GLY A 199 5.47 5.67 -0.02
C GLY A 199 6.36 6.01 -1.22
N THR A 200 7.24 6.99 -1.02
CA THR A 200 8.27 7.41 -1.98
C THR A 200 9.58 7.62 -1.22
N PRO A 201 10.59 6.72 -1.32
CA PRO A 201 10.64 5.54 -2.18
C PRO A 201 9.63 4.45 -1.78
N GLN A 202 9.33 3.55 -2.72
CA GLN A 202 8.27 2.55 -2.55
C GLN A 202 8.70 1.43 -1.60
N VAL A 203 7.91 1.24 -0.54
CA VAL A 203 8.01 0.13 0.39
C VAL A 203 6.99 -0.93 -0.01
N SER A 204 7.42 -2.20 -0.07
CA SER A 204 6.57 -3.35 -0.37
C SER A 204 6.52 -4.31 0.81
N VAL A 205 5.31 -4.66 1.27
CA VAL A 205 5.06 -5.66 2.30
C VAL A 205 4.28 -6.82 1.68
N LEU A 206 4.77 -8.04 1.91
CA LEU A 206 4.10 -9.27 1.49
C LEU A 206 3.39 -9.90 2.69
N TYR A 207 2.10 -10.19 2.55
CA TYR A 207 1.32 -10.91 3.53
C TYR A 207 0.91 -12.28 3.01
N ARG A 208 0.90 -13.25 3.93
CA ARG A 208 0.35 -14.58 3.69
C ARG A 208 -0.50 -15.02 4.86
N TYR A 209 -1.38 -15.98 4.60
CA TYR A 209 -2.14 -16.63 5.65
C TYR A 209 -1.58 -18.01 5.96
N LYS A 210 -1.14 -18.21 7.20
CA LYS A 210 -0.53 -19.47 7.62
C LYS A 210 -0.88 -19.77 9.07
N GLY A 211 -1.33 -21.00 9.33
CA GLY A 211 -1.58 -21.47 10.70
C GLY A 211 -2.67 -20.69 11.45
N GLY A 212 -3.71 -20.20 10.77
CA GLY A 212 -4.82 -19.50 11.40
C GLY A 212 -4.63 -18.00 11.60
N ARG A 213 -3.53 -17.42 11.09
CA ARG A 213 -3.20 -16.00 11.24
C ARG A 213 -2.58 -15.44 9.95
N VAL A 214 -2.62 -14.11 9.84
CA VAL A 214 -1.88 -13.39 8.82
C VAL A 214 -0.47 -13.14 9.31
N GLU A 215 0.51 -13.38 8.45
CA GLU A 215 1.91 -13.07 8.68
C GLU A 215 2.39 -12.10 7.60
N GLU A 216 3.32 -11.22 7.94
CA GLU A 216 3.88 -10.21 7.05
C GLU A 216 5.40 -10.32 6.95
N ALA A 217 5.94 -9.88 5.81
CA ALA A 217 7.37 -9.67 5.58
C ALA A 217 7.57 -8.35 4.83
N ASN A 218 8.31 -7.41 5.43
CA ASN A 218 8.75 -6.20 4.74
C ASN A 218 9.86 -6.59 3.76
N LEU A 219 9.58 -6.53 2.46
CA LEU A 219 10.52 -6.99 1.44
C LEU A 219 11.74 -6.08 1.36
N ASN A 220 11.56 -4.77 1.58
CA ASN A 220 12.67 -3.80 1.55
C ASN A 220 13.68 -4.12 2.65
N ASP A 221 13.21 -4.38 3.88
CA ASP A 221 14.07 -4.73 5.01
C ASP A 221 14.78 -6.07 4.80
N GLN A 222 14.06 -7.09 4.33
CA GLN A 222 14.61 -8.45 4.14
C GLN A 222 15.64 -8.53 3.00
N LEU A 223 15.59 -7.60 2.05
CA LEU A 223 16.53 -7.50 0.93
C LEU A 223 17.58 -6.39 1.08
N ASP A 224 17.51 -5.55 2.12
CA ASP A 224 18.29 -4.29 2.20
C ASP A 224 18.12 -3.43 0.92
N ALA A 225 16.88 -3.34 0.44
CA ALA A 225 16.53 -2.66 -0.81
C ALA A 225 16.01 -1.25 -0.56
N SER A 226 16.43 -0.31 -1.39
CA SER A 226 15.98 1.09 -1.34
C SER A 226 14.54 1.27 -1.83
N SER A 227 14.11 0.46 -2.80
CA SER A 227 12.74 0.48 -3.33
C SER A 227 12.42 -0.86 -3.96
N ILE A 228 11.18 -1.32 -3.80
CA ILE A 228 10.69 -2.54 -4.44
C ILE A 228 9.36 -2.23 -5.11
N GLN A 229 9.25 -2.59 -6.39
CA GLN A 229 8.04 -2.42 -7.18
C GLN A 229 7.55 -3.79 -7.70
N PRO A 230 6.36 -4.25 -7.32
CA PRO A 230 5.73 -5.39 -7.96
C PRO A 230 5.27 -5.00 -9.36
N ARG A 231 5.47 -5.90 -10.32
CA ARG A 231 5.04 -5.73 -11.72
C ARG A 231 4.46 -7.01 -12.25
N ARG A 232 3.37 -6.90 -13.02
CA ARG A 232 2.77 -8.02 -13.74
C ARG A 232 3.72 -8.49 -14.86
N ALA A 233 3.95 -9.80 -14.92
CA ALA A 233 4.69 -10.47 -15.99
C ALA A 233 3.84 -11.65 -16.47
N GLY A 234 2.95 -11.39 -17.44
CA GLY A 234 1.89 -12.34 -17.80
C GLY A 234 0.93 -12.57 -16.63
N ASN A 235 0.70 -13.84 -16.28
CA ASN A 235 -0.20 -14.22 -15.18
C ASN A 235 0.47 -14.24 -13.79
N THR A 236 1.78 -13.93 -13.70
CA THR A 236 2.51 -13.84 -12.44
C THR A 236 2.85 -12.40 -12.08
N VAL A 237 3.27 -12.17 -10.84
CA VAL A 237 3.95 -10.96 -10.41
C VAL A 237 5.44 -11.26 -10.20
N VAL A 238 6.27 -10.29 -10.57
CA VAL A 238 7.70 -10.23 -10.25
C VAL A 238 7.99 -8.94 -9.51
N PHE A 239 9.10 -8.90 -8.78
CA PHE A 239 9.52 -7.76 -7.98
C PHE A 239 10.77 -7.15 -8.59
N ASP A 240 10.68 -5.92 -9.06
CA ASP A 240 11.85 -5.14 -9.46
C ASP A 240 12.42 -4.46 -8.20
N VAL A 241 13.69 -4.75 -7.89
CA VAL A 241 14.34 -4.40 -6.63
C VAL A 241 15.50 -3.45 -6.90
N TRP A 242 15.41 -2.23 -6.38
CA TRP A 242 16.47 -1.22 -6.47
C TRP A 242 17.29 -1.20 -5.19
N TYR A 243 18.60 -1.38 -5.35
CA TYR A 243 19.58 -1.28 -4.27
C TYR A 243 20.27 0.08 -4.29
N LYS A 244 20.73 0.51 -3.13
CA LYS A 244 21.44 1.79 -2.98
C LYS A 244 22.66 1.83 -3.93
N GLY A 245 22.77 2.91 -4.70
CA GLY A 245 23.88 3.10 -5.64
C GLY A 245 23.81 2.29 -6.94
N LYS A 246 22.72 1.54 -7.19
CA LYS A 246 22.49 0.85 -8.47
C LYS A 246 21.47 1.60 -9.32
N THR A 247 21.71 1.67 -10.63
CA THR A 247 20.82 2.37 -11.59
C THR A 247 19.81 1.45 -12.27
N LYS A 248 20.03 0.13 -12.21
CA LYS A 248 19.13 -0.89 -12.76
C LYS A 248 18.60 -1.79 -11.63
N PRO A 249 17.31 -2.14 -11.65
CA PRO A 249 16.78 -3.10 -10.69
C PRO A 249 17.27 -4.52 -10.98
N LEU A 250 17.27 -5.35 -9.95
CA LEU A 250 17.29 -6.81 -10.08
C LEU A 250 15.84 -7.32 -9.98
N THR A 251 15.46 -8.26 -10.82
CA THR A 251 14.11 -8.83 -10.81
C THR A 251 14.10 -10.12 -9.98
N PHE A 252 13.11 -10.27 -9.11
CA PHE A 252 12.89 -11.46 -8.29
C PHE A 252 11.50 -12.06 -8.53
N ARG A 253 11.37 -13.36 -8.36
CA ARG A 253 10.10 -14.09 -8.30
C ARG A 253 9.95 -14.73 -6.93
N TYR A 254 8.75 -14.63 -6.36
CA TYR A 254 8.42 -15.34 -5.14
C TYR A 254 8.05 -16.80 -5.44
N HIS A 255 8.51 -17.72 -4.60
CA HIS A 255 8.03 -19.09 -4.54
C HIS A 255 8.19 -19.63 -3.12
N LYS A 256 7.08 -20.03 -2.48
CA LYS A 256 7.06 -20.74 -1.18
C LYS A 256 7.93 -20.08 -0.10
N GLY A 257 7.75 -18.78 0.10
CA GLY A 257 8.48 -18.02 1.11
C GLY A 257 9.90 -17.60 0.72
N THR A 258 10.31 -17.81 -0.54
CA THR A 258 11.64 -17.43 -1.02
C THR A 258 11.54 -16.51 -2.23
N LEU A 259 12.34 -15.45 -2.26
CA LEU A 259 12.55 -14.61 -3.43
C LEU A 259 13.75 -15.14 -4.23
N GLN A 260 13.51 -15.55 -5.47
CA GLN A 260 14.50 -16.09 -6.38
C GLN A 260 14.83 -15.04 -7.45
N PRO A 261 16.11 -14.70 -7.68
CA PRO A 261 16.51 -13.85 -8.79
C PRO A 261 16.06 -14.44 -10.13
N VAL A 262 15.53 -13.59 -10.99
CA VAL A 262 15.21 -13.94 -12.38
C VAL A 262 16.42 -13.58 -13.22
N THR A 263 17.15 -14.58 -13.70
CA THR A 263 18.24 -14.37 -14.65
C THR A 263 17.65 -13.92 -15.99
N PRO A 264 18.17 -12.85 -16.62
CA PRO A 264 17.76 -12.42 -17.95
C PRO A 264 18.06 -13.45 -19.04
#